data_AF-A0A968SZY1-F1
#
_entry.id   AF-A0A968SZY1-F1
#
_cell.length_a   1.000
_cell.length_b   1.000
_cell.length_c   1.000
_cell.angle_alpha   90.00
_cell.angle_beta   90.00
_cell.angle_gamma   90.00
#
_symmetry.space_group_name_H-M   'P 1'
#
loop_
_entity.id
_entity.type
_entity.pdbx_description
1 polymer ?
#
loop_
_entity_poly.entity_id
_entity_poly.type
_entity_poly.pdbx_seq_one_letter_code
_entity_poly.pdbx_strand_id
1 'polypeptide(L)'
;MVQFSYPIGWPAQTPGRGFFMRHGYAVENTWYNPNYWHTGEDWYALDGETAGAAVYAIAAGDVVYVGSDYPGRVVIVRHADDLFSMYGHLDPAVQVAVGEMVVRQQTLGTVLRRADNVPNHLHFELRTFYETAEVNGAQPRYPFRCGPNCAPGPGYWPIDAPDHPSDQGWRNPTHTINSRMLAPAAAASTVITTGWPDGALILREAPTTAAAIVGTLDVAADTRFTLLEVHVGAEDSRATGSTAYDLWYHLQLPAGSSGWAQAAVPSSFETGSDRAPSSIYFTLLPLPKP
;
A
#
# COMPACT_ATOMS: atom_id res chain seq x y z
N MET A 1 0.60 7.21 -20.07
CA MET A 1 0.38 7.29 -18.61
C MET A 1 1.27 6.28 -17.93
N VAL A 2 1.96 6.66 -16.87
CA VAL A 2 2.74 5.73 -16.05
C VAL A 2 1.77 4.83 -15.32
N GLN A 3 1.85 3.52 -15.55
CA GLN A 3 0.97 2.56 -14.89
C GLN A 3 1.66 2.05 -13.62
N PHE A 4 0.94 2.05 -12.51
CA PHE A 4 1.47 1.63 -11.20
C PHE A 4 1.15 0.15 -10.92
N SER A 5 1.88 -0.48 -10.01
CA SER A 5 1.60 -1.83 -9.47
C SER A 5 1.85 -1.88 -7.95
N TYR A 6 1.28 -2.87 -7.26
CA TYR A 6 1.62 -3.10 -5.84
C TYR A 6 3.11 -3.46 -5.65
N PRO A 7 3.69 -3.16 -4.47
CA PRO A 7 5.14 -3.18 -4.27
C PRO A 7 5.70 -4.55 -3.85
N ILE A 8 4.84 -5.54 -3.59
CA ILE A 8 5.24 -6.85 -3.06
C ILE A 8 4.53 -7.96 -3.81
N GLY A 9 5.15 -9.13 -3.94
CA GLY A 9 4.45 -10.31 -4.44
C GLY A 9 5.30 -11.57 -4.43
N TRP A 10 4.63 -12.70 -4.67
CA TRP A 10 5.30 -13.95 -4.95
C TRP A 10 5.73 -14.02 -6.42
N PRO A 11 6.86 -14.67 -6.74
CA PRO A 11 7.27 -14.88 -8.13
C PRO A 11 6.14 -15.50 -8.97
N ALA A 12 5.95 -14.99 -10.19
CA ALA A 12 4.92 -15.41 -11.13
C ALA A 12 3.46 -15.27 -10.63
N GLN A 13 3.22 -14.52 -9.56
CA GLN A 13 1.89 -14.14 -9.10
C GLN A 13 1.66 -12.63 -9.28
N THR A 14 0.39 -12.24 -9.29
CA THR A 14 -0.01 -10.83 -9.29
C THR A 14 0.54 -10.13 -8.05
N PRO A 15 1.21 -8.96 -8.18
CA PRO A 15 1.63 -8.19 -7.02
C PRO A 15 0.47 -7.87 -6.07
N GLY A 16 0.71 -7.96 -4.77
CA GLY A 16 -0.27 -7.86 -3.68
C GLY A 16 -1.00 -9.16 -3.37
N ARG A 17 -0.98 -10.16 -4.26
CA ARG A 17 -1.69 -11.43 -4.04
C ARG A 17 -1.04 -12.23 -2.92
N GLY A 18 -1.86 -12.69 -1.98
CA GLY A 18 -1.39 -13.45 -0.83
C GLY A 18 -0.84 -12.57 0.28
N PHE A 19 -1.12 -11.26 0.24
CA PHE A 19 -0.68 -10.29 1.25
C PHE A 19 -1.84 -9.47 1.79
N PHE A 20 -1.65 -8.93 2.99
CA PHE A 20 -2.52 -7.95 3.61
C PHE A 20 -1.71 -6.83 4.25
N MET A 21 -2.39 -5.75 4.61
CA MET A 21 -1.76 -4.66 5.37
C MET A 21 -2.15 -4.82 6.84
N ARG A 22 -1.16 -5.04 7.69
CA ARG A 22 -1.39 -5.14 9.13
C ARG A 22 -1.65 -3.76 9.75
N HIS A 23 -0.88 -2.77 9.31
CA HIS A 23 -1.08 -1.35 9.60
C HIS A 23 -1.09 -0.59 8.27
N GLY A 24 -2.18 0.14 8.00
CA GLY A 24 -2.30 1.02 6.84
C GLY A 24 -1.73 2.42 7.08
N TYR A 25 -1.91 3.28 6.09
CA TYR A 25 -1.62 4.71 6.19
C TYR A 25 -2.57 5.41 7.15
N ALA A 26 -2.06 6.35 7.93
CA ALA A 26 -2.82 7.14 8.91
C ALA A 26 -3.63 6.27 9.90
N VAL A 27 -3.12 5.08 10.23
CA VAL A 27 -3.60 4.26 11.34
C VAL A 27 -2.58 4.33 12.48
N GLU A 28 -3.04 4.15 13.72
CA GLU A 28 -2.13 4.07 14.86
C GLU A 28 -1.47 2.68 14.91
N ASN A 29 -0.13 2.63 15.03
CA ASN A 29 0.59 1.38 15.28
C ASN A 29 0.80 1.18 16.79
N THR A 30 -0.10 0.41 17.42
CA THR A 30 -0.09 0.18 18.86
C THR A 30 1.02 -0.77 19.33
N TRP A 31 1.68 -1.50 18.41
CA TRP A 31 2.76 -2.44 18.75
C TRP A 31 4.11 -1.74 19.01
N TYR A 32 4.45 -0.75 18.19
CA TYR A 32 5.79 -0.16 18.20
C TYR A 32 5.80 1.32 18.59
N ASN A 33 4.81 2.10 18.15
CA ASN A 33 4.76 3.54 18.36
C ASN A 33 3.32 4.00 18.64
N PRO A 34 2.75 3.64 19.82
CA PRO A 34 1.45 4.16 20.22
C PRO A 34 1.45 5.69 20.24
N ASN A 35 0.32 6.31 19.88
CA ASN A 35 0.15 7.75 19.64
C ASN A 35 0.88 8.33 18.41
N TYR A 36 1.27 7.50 17.45
CA TYR A 36 1.80 7.94 16.16
C TYR A 36 1.00 7.36 15.00
N TRP A 37 0.71 8.20 14.02
CA TRP A 37 0.22 7.79 12.71
C TRP A 37 1.32 7.07 11.95
N HIS A 38 0.98 5.91 11.39
CA HIS A 38 1.81 5.22 10.42
C HIS A 38 1.79 5.98 9.08
N THR A 39 2.96 6.29 8.52
CA THR A 39 3.09 7.12 7.31
C THR A 39 3.15 6.32 6.01
N GLY A 40 3.03 4.99 6.11
CA GLY A 40 3.04 4.07 4.98
C GLY A 40 2.09 2.89 5.19
N GLU A 41 2.46 1.74 4.62
CA GLU A 41 1.73 0.48 4.71
C GLU A 41 2.70 -0.64 5.07
N ASP A 42 2.34 -1.44 6.07
CA ASP A 42 3.11 -2.62 6.46
C ASP A 42 2.46 -3.88 5.88
N TRP A 43 3.08 -4.43 4.83
CA TRP A 43 2.59 -5.57 4.05
C TRP A 43 3.13 -6.90 4.58
N TYR A 44 2.21 -7.81 4.89
CA TYR A 44 2.48 -9.14 5.44
C TYR A 44 1.89 -10.23 4.55
N ALA A 45 2.54 -11.39 4.49
CA ALA A 45 1.93 -12.57 3.89
C ALA A 45 0.69 -12.98 4.67
N LEU A 46 -0.38 -13.35 3.96
CA LEU A 46 -1.60 -13.91 4.54
C LEU A 46 -1.32 -15.24 5.23
N ASP A 47 -0.56 -16.09 4.55
CA ASP A 47 -0.22 -17.42 4.99
C ASP A 47 1.30 -17.55 5.09
N GLY A 48 1.78 -17.98 6.26
CA GLY A 48 3.19 -18.27 6.49
C GLY A 48 4.05 -17.03 6.76
N GLU A 49 5.20 -16.97 6.08
CA GLU A 49 6.28 -16.03 6.37
C GLU A 49 6.46 -15.06 5.20
N THR A 50 6.53 -13.76 5.48
CA THR A 50 6.72 -12.71 4.46
C THR A 50 8.18 -12.67 3.95
N ALA A 51 9.15 -13.09 4.77
CA ALA A 51 10.55 -13.07 4.38
C ALA A 51 10.82 -13.83 3.07
N GLY A 52 11.57 -13.19 2.15
CA GLY A 52 11.84 -13.71 0.81
C GLY A 52 10.79 -13.34 -0.24
N ALA A 53 9.65 -12.72 0.14
CA ALA A 53 8.74 -12.13 -0.84
C ALA A 53 9.49 -11.09 -1.70
N ALA A 54 9.23 -11.10 -3.01
CA ALA A 54 9.85 -10.15 -3.92
C ALA A 54 9.27 -8.76 -3.73
N VAL A 55 10.15 -7.76 -3.74
CA VAL A 55 9.78 -6.34 -3.65
C VAL A 55 10.05 -5.70 -4.99
N TYR A 56 9.04 -5.02 -5.53
CA TYR A 56 9.01 -4.52 -6.89
C TYR A 56 8.92 -2.99 -6.92
N ALA A 57 9.57 -2.38 -7.91
CA ALA A 57 9.32 -0.98 -8.24
C ALA A 57 7.87 -0.82 -8.69
N ILE A 58 7.11 0.05 -8.03
CA ILE A 58 5.70 0.27 -8.36
C ILE A 58 5.49 0.89 -9.74
N ALA A 59 6.50 1.57 -10.27
CA ALA A 59 6.48 2.33 -11.51
C ALA A 59 7.91 2.59 -12.00
N ALA A 60 8.04 3.11 -13.22
CA ALA A 60 9.34 3.56 -13.71
C ALA A 60 9.86 4.77 -12.91
N GLY A 61 11.17 4.85 -12.70
CA GLY A 61 11.80 5.94 -11.94
C GLY A 61 13.29 5.75 -11.73
N ASP A 62 13.91 6.69 -11.01
CA ASP A 62 15.33 6.69 -10.66
C ASP A 62 15.52 6.23 -9.22
N VAL A 63 16.43 5.29 -8.98
CA VAL A 63 16.83 4.90 -7.62
C VAL A 63 17.69 6.03 -7.03
N VAL A 64 17.15 6.71 -6.02
CA VAL A 64 17.79 7.88 -5.40
C VAL A 64 18.43 7.57 -4.04
N TYR A 65 18.09 6.44 -3.42
CA TYR A 65 18.69 6.00 -2.16
C TYR A 65 18.75 4.49 -2.08
N VAL A 66 19.88 3.97 -1.56
CA VAL A 66 20.06 2.59 -1.12
C VAL A 66 20.92 2.62 0.16
N GLY A 67 20.37 2.22 1.30
CA GLY A 67 21.04 2.38 2.59
C GLY A 67 20.43 1.53 3.71
N SER A 68 20.92 1.65 4.94
CA SER A 68 20.55 0.79 6.09
C SER A 68 19.97 1.56 7.28
N ASP A 69 19.52 2.79 7.06
CA ASP A 69 18.87 3.60 8.08
C ASP A 69 17.46 3.07 8.42
N TYR A 70 16.72 3.74 9.31
CA TYR A 70 15.36 3.29 9.63
C TYR A 70 14.50 3.07 8.34
N PRO A 71 13.71 1.99 8.23
CA PRO A 71 13.51 0.88 9.17
C PRO A 71 14.42 -0.35 8.92
N GLY A 72 15.51 -0.23 8.16
CA GLY A 72 16.46 -1.32 7.88
C GLY A 72 17.15 -1.09 6.54
N ARG A 73 17.36 -2.14 5.73
CA ARG A 73 17.74 -1.88 4.32
C ARG A 73 16.56 -1.17 3.64
N VAL A 74 16.84 -0.02 3.05
CA VAL A 74 15.88 0.83 2.36
C VAL A 74 16.33 1.09 0.93
N VAL A 75 15.39 1.07 0.01
CA VAL A 75 15.51 1.63 -1.35
C VAL A 75 14.48 2.76 -1.48
N ILE A 76 14.86 3.89 -2.11
CA ILE A 76 13.92 4.94 -2.49
C ILE A 76 14.02 5.17 -4.00
N VAL A 77 12.87 5.17 -4.68
CA VAL A 77 12.75 5.46 -6.11
C VAL A 77 12.00 6.76 -6.29
N ARG A 78 12.56 7.70 -7.05
CA ARG A 78 11.89 8.92 -7.52
C ARG A 78 11.19 8.64 -8.84
N HIS A 79 9.91 8.99 -8.91
CA HIS A 79 9.07 8.88 -10.10
C HIS A 79 8.82 10.25 -10.71
N ALA A 80 7.99 10.28 -11.77
CA ALA A 80 7.46 11.53 -12.30
C ALA A 80 6.72 12.35 -11.23
N ASP A 81 6.64 13.67 -11.45
CA ASP A 81 5.93 14.62 -10.60
C ASP A 81 6.39 14.64 -9.12
N ASP A 82 7.67 14.32 -8.89
CA ASP A 82 8.31 14.29 -7.58
C ASP A 82 7.60 13.39 -6.54
N LEU A 83 7.00 12.30 -7.03
CA LEU A 83 6.55 11.22 -6.18
C LEU A 83 7.71 10.27 -5.86
N PHE A 84 7.87 9.94 -4.58
CA PHE A 84 8.88 9.02 -4.10
C PHE A 84 8.21 7.79 -3.51
N SER A 85 8.69 6.61 -3.89
CA SER A 85 8.35 5.35 -3.23
C SER A 85 9.52 4.87 -2.40
N MET A 86 9.25 4.52 -1.14
CA MET A 86 10.25 4.05 -0.19
C MET A 86 9.90 2.63 0.25
N TYR A 87 10.89 1.73 0.18
CA TYR A 87 10.75 0.30 0.42
C TYR A 87 11.70 -0.09 1.55
N GLY A 88 11.17 -0.42 2.73
CA GLY A 88 11.93 -0.74 3.93
C GLY A 88 11.95 -2.23 4.28
N HIS A 89 12.74 -2.58 5.29
CA HIS A 89 12.91 -3.97 5.76
C HIS A 89 13.36 -4.96 4.68
N LEU A 90 14.16 -4.50 3.72
CA LEU A 90 14.68 -5.36 2.66
C LEU A 90 15.85 -6.24 3.14
N ASP A 91 16.08 -7.34 2.44
CA ASP A 91 17.32 -8.10 2.56
C ASP A 91 18.51 -7.23 2.11
N PRO A 92 19.67 -7.27 2.79
CA PRO A 92 20.85 -6.54 2.38
C PRO A 92 21.29 -6.77 0.92
N ALA A 93 20.99 -7.95 0.35
CA ALA A 93 21.23 -8.29 -1.05
C ALA A 93 20.19 -7.68 -2.00
N VAL A 94 20.05 -6.34 -1.97
CA VAL A 94 19.24 -5.60 -2.96
C VAL A 94 19.83 -5.73 -4.36
N GLN A 95 18.97 -5.61 -5.38
CA GLN A 95 19.29 -5.88 -6.78
C GLN A 95 19.46 -4.60 -7.62
N VAL A 96 19.53 -3.44 -6.96
CA VAL A 96 19.63 -2.13 -7.61
C VAL A 96 20.66 -1.24 -6.93
N ALA A 97 21.13 -0.22 -7.65
CA ALA A 97 22.06 0.78 -7.14
C ALA A 97 21.53 2.22 -7.31
N VAL A 98 22.04 3.16 -6.49
CA VAL A 98 21.74 4.59 -6.66
C VAL A 98 22.17 5.05 -8.06
N GLY A 99 21.28 5.79 -8.74
CA GLY A 99 21.45 6.25 -10.12
C GLY A 99 20.94 5.28 -11.18
N GLU A 100 20.48 4.09 -10.79
CA GLU A 100 19.84 3.13 -11.71
C GLU A 100 18.41 3.58 -12.05
N MET A 101 18.05 3.48 -13.33
CA MET A 101 16.65 3.59 -13.77
C MET A 101 15.97 2.22 -13.63
N VAL A 102 14.83 2.20 -12.94
CA VAL A 102 13.99 1.01 -12.81
C VAL A 102 12.72 1.16 -13.64
N VAL A 103 12.15 0.04 -14.05
CA VAL A 103 10.82 -0.01 -14.68
C VAL A 103 9.79 -0.63 -13.72
N ARG A 104 8.50 -0.41 -14.01
CA ARG A 104 7.41 -1.04 -13.25
C ARG A 104 7.62 -2.56 -13.15
N GLN A 105 7.40 -3.11 -11.96
CA GLN A 105 7.57 -4.53 -11.63
C GLN A 105 9.02 -5.06 -11.72
N GLN A 106 10.01 -4.20 -11.93
CA GLN A 106 11.40 -4.60 -11.74
C GLN A 106 11.64 -4.95 -10.26
N THR A 107 12.28 -6.10 -10.01
CA THR A 107 12.66 -6.51 -8.66
C THR A 107 13.72 -5.58 -8.11
N LEU A 108 13.45 -5.00 -6.94
CA LEU A 108 14.40 -4.18 -6.18
C LEU A 108 15.19 -5.02 -5.16
N GLY A 109 14.58 -6.10 -4.69
CA GLY A 109 15.12 -6.99 -3.67
C GLY A 109 14.04 -7.92 -3.13
N THR A 110 14.25 -8.41 -1.91
CA THR A 110 13.28 -9.24 -1.19
C THR A 110 13.09 -8.75 0.23
N VAL A 111 11.98 -9.11 0.88
CA VAL A 111 11.78 -8.86 2.32
C VAL A 111 12.82 -9.64 3.14
N LEU A 112 13.43 -8.97 4.13
CA LEU A 112 14.43 -9.55 5.03
C LEU A 112 13.87 -10.71 5.85
N ARG A 113 14.67 -11.76 6.05
CA ARG A 113 14.48 -12.68 7.18
C ARG A 113 15.25 -12.15 8.39
N ARG A 114 14.52 -11.58 9.35
CA ARG A 114 15.12 -11.11 10.61
C ARG A 114 15.46 -12.28 11.52
N ALA A 115 16.36 -12.03 12.48
CA ALA A 115 16.79 -13.00 13.48
C ALA A 115 16.02 -12.88 14.81
N ASP A 116 15.20 -11.84 14.97
CA ASP A 116 14.30 -11.66 16.10
C ASP A 116 12.93 -12.29 15.84
N ASN A 117 12.09 -12.40 16.88
CA ASN A 117 10.74 -12.97 16.76
C ASN A 117 9.69 -11.94 16.28
N VAL A 118 10.14 -10.87 15.63
CA VAL A 118 9.25 -9.85 15.06
C VAL A 118 8.79 -10.32 13.68
N PRO A 119 7.48 -10.37 13.40
CA PRO A 119 6.97 -10.75 12.09
C PRO A 119 7.58 -9.91 10.95
N ASN A 120 8.17 -10.57 9.95
CA ASN A 120 8.78 -9.89 8.82
C ASN A 120 7.71 -9.29 7.91
N HIS A 121 8.01 -8.12 7.34
CA HIS A 121 7.11 -7.39 6.46
C HIS A 121 7.89 -6.47 5.53
N LEU A 122 7.21 -5.99 4.49
CA LEU A 122 7.63 -4.80 3.76
C LEU A 122 6.98 -3.58 4.40
N HIS A 123 7.78 -2.59 4.76
CA HIS A 123 7.30 -1.23 5.03
C HIS A 123 7.35 -0.43 3.74
N PHE A 124 6.24 0.18 3.34
CA PHE A 124 6.12 0.88 2.06
C PHE A 124 5.49 2.26 2.21
N GLU A 125 6.18 3.30 1.76
CA GLU A 125 5.65 4.68 1.74
C GLU A 125 5.52 5.25 0.34
N LEU A 126 4.55 6.16 0.19
CA LEU A 126 4.48 7.11 -0.91
C LEU A 126 4.45 8.53 -0.38
N ARG A 127 5.24 9.42 -0.99
CA ARG A 127 5.37 10.80 -0.54
C ARG A 127 5.86 11.73 -1.64
N THR A 128 5.63 13.02 -1.45
CA THR A 128 5.97 14.10 -2.40
C THR A 128 7.25 14.85 -2.03
N PHE A 129 8.11 14.21 -1.23
CA PHE A 129 9.38 14.77 -0.80
C PHE A 129 10.45 13.68 -0.68
N TYR A 130 11.70 14.06 -0.99
CA TYR A 130 12.86 13.28 -0.63
C TYR A 130 13.28 13.60 0.81
N GLU A 131 13.52 14.88 1.07
CA GLU A 131 13.74 15.46 2.39
C GLU A 131 12.96 16.77 2.53
N THR A 132 12.46 17.06 3.74
CA THR A 132 11.92 18.39 4.10
C THR A 132 12.49 18.82 5.44
N ALA A 133 12.55 20.13 5.67
CA ALA A 133 13.07 20.67 6.94
C ALA A 133 12.33 20.11 8.16
N GLU A 134 10.99 20.00 8.08
CA GLU A 134 10.15 19.61 9.21
C GLU A 134 10.16 18.11 9.49
N VAL A 135 10.26 17.27 8.45
CA VAL A 135 10.13 15.82 8.58
C VAL A 135 11.47 15.14 8.86
N ASN A 136 12.47 15.36 8.01
CA ASN A 136 13.70 14.56 8.01
C ASN A 136 14.97 15.31 7.58
N GLY A 137 14.90 16.65 7.49
CA GLY A 137 16.02 17.51 7.13
C GLY A 137 16.94 17.84 8.30
N ALA A 138 17.59 19.00 8.25
CA ALA A 138 18.63 19.38 9.21
C ALA A 138 18.12 19.64 10.64
N GLN A 139 16.85 20.05 10.79
CA GLN A 139 16.21 20.37 12.07
C GLN A 139 14.77 19.84 12.08
N PRO A 140 14.58 18.51 12.11
CA PRO A 140 13.24 17.94 12.09
C PRO A 140 12.47 18.34 13.35
N ARG A 141 11.16 18.52 13.20
CA ARG A 141 10.28 18.98 14.29
C ARG A 141 10.21 17.97 15.42
N TYR A 142 10.28 16.68 15.08
CA TYR A 142 10.23 15.57 16.02
C TYR A 142 11.47 14.67 15.89
N PRO A 143 11.98 14.10 16.99
CA PRO A 143 13.12 13.20 16.94
C PRO A 143 12.73 11.84 16.34
N PHE A 144 13.66 11.23 15.60
CA PHE A 144 13.50 9.88 15.05
C PHE A 144 14.85 9.18 14.93
N ARG A 145 14.82 7.86 14.70
CA ARG A 145 15.98 6.96 14.92
C ARG A 145 17.21 7.26 14.07
N CYS A 146 17.05 7.67 12.81
CA CYS A 146 18.19 7.93 11.93
C CYS A 146 18.72 9.37 11.97
N GLY A 147 18.10 10.25 12.77
CA GLY A 147 18.61 11.61 12.98
C GLY A 147 18.44 12.55 11.77
N PRO A 148 19.03 13.76 11.83
CA PRO A 148 18.82 14.79 10.81
C PRO A 148 19.44 14.41 9.45
N ASN A 149 18.87 14.95 8.37
CA ASN A 149 19.25 14.69 6.97
C ASN A 149 19.23 13.18 6.63
N CYS A 150 18.18 12.50 7.07
CA CYS A 150 17.98 11.07 6.82
C CYS A 150 16.85 10.91 5.82
N ALA A 151 17.20 10.64 4.56
CA ALA A 151 16.22 10.49 3.49
C ALA A 151 15.08 9.51 3.84
N PRO A 152 15.30 8.30 4.40
CA PRO A 152 14.18 7.42 4.79
C PRO A 152 13.17 8.07 5.75
N GLY A 153 13.61 8.95 6.65
CA GLY A 153 12.73 9.70 7.55
C GLY A 153 12.19 8.86 8.72
N PRO A 154 11.15 9.34 9.41
CA PRO A 154 10.70 8.77 10.68
C PRO A 154 9.80 7.52 10.58
N GLY A 155 9.14 7.28 9.43
CA GLY A 155 8.12 6.22 9.28
C GLY A 155 6.82 6.42 10.05
N TYR A 156 6.74 7.52 10.80
CA TYR A 156 5.68 7.81 11.74
C TYR A 156 5.54 9.32 11.93
N TRP A 157 4.32 9.76 12.27
CA TRP A 157 4.03 11.16 12.60
C TRP A 157 3.19 11.24 13.89
N PRO A 158 3.49 12.13 14.85
CA PRO A 158 2.71 12.20 16.09
C PRO A 158 1.24 12.50 15.84
N ILE A 159 0.34 11.82 16.56
CA ILE A 159 -1.11 12.05 16.45
C ILE A 159 -1.51 13.43 16.99
N ASP A 160 -0.79 13.94 17.99
CA ASP A 160 -1.00 15.24 18.61
C ASP A 160 -0.31 16.40 17.86
N ALA A 161 0.37 16.11 16.74
CA ALA A 161 0.88 17.13 15.85
C ALA A 161 -0.28 17.98 15.30
N PRO A 162 -0.06 19.29 15.05
CA PRO A 162 -1.12 20.16 14.54
C PRO A 162 -1.51 19.86 13.08
N ASP A 163 -0.76 19.02 12.39
CA ASP A 163 -0.92 18.68 10.99
C ASP A 163 -0.90 17.16 10.77
N HIS A 164 -1.63 16.73 9.74
CA HIS A 164 -1.75 15.34 9.33
C HIS A 164 -0.54 14.94 8.48
N PRO A 165 -0.14 13.65 8.42
CA PRO A 165 0.90 13.18 7.49
C PRO A 165 0.73 13.68 6.04
N SER A 166 -0.52 13.77 5.56
CA SER A 166 -0.82 14.29 4.21
C SER A 166 -0.38 15.74 4.00
N ASP A 167 -0.48 16.55 5.06
CA ASP A 167 -0.10 17.96 5.06
C ASP A 167 1.44 18.11 4.95
N GLN A 168 2.19 17.11 5.45
CA GLN A 168 3.65 17.01 5.33
C GLN A 168 4.12 16.38 4.01
N GLY A 169 3.18 15.89 3.19
CA GLY A 169 3.47 15.36 1.86
C GLY A 169 3.47 13.84 1.73
N TRP A 170 3.21 13.08 2.80
CA TRP A 170 2.91 11.65 2.67
C TRP A 170 1.58 11.43 1.94
N ARG A 171 1.42 10.26 1.33
CA ARG A 171 0.23 9.88 0.56
C ARG A 171 -0.23 8.50 0.97
N ASN A 172 -1.54 8.27 0.96
CA ASN A 172 -2.11 6.93 1.10
C ASN A 172 -1.61 6.07 -0.07
N PRO A 173 -0.77 5.03 0.18
CA PRO A 173 -0.11 4.36 -0.93
C PRO A 173 -1.06 3.57 -1.82
N THR A 174 -2.04 2.86 -1.23
CA THR A 174 -3.09 2.15 -1.96
C THR A 174 -3.92 3.10 -2.84
N HIS A 175 -4.33 4.27 -2.33
CA HIS A 175 -5.08 5.24 -3.15
C HIS A 175 -4.24 5.73 -4.34
N THR A 176 -2.98 6.12 -4.07
CA THR A 176 -2.03 6.64 -5.07
C THR A 176 -1.71 5.62 -6.15
N ILE A 177 -1.57 4.35 -5.78
CA ILE A 177 -1.35 3.26 -6.73
C ILE A 177 -2.60 3.07 -7.59
N ASN A 178 -3.78 2.92 -6.98
CA ASN A 178 -4.98 2.56 -7.72
C ASN A 178 -5.52 3.70 -8.61
N SER A 179 -5.25 4.96 -8.29
CA SER A 179 -5.55 6.10 -9.17
C SER A 179 -4.71 6.10 -10.47
N ARG A 180 -3.55 5.42 -10.47
CA ARG A 180 -2.61 5.35 -11.60
C ARG A 180 -2.43 3.96 -12.20
N MET A 181 -2.92 2.93 -11.54
CA MET A 181 -2.77 1.53 -11.95
C MET A 181 -3.66 1.19 -13.15
N LEU A 182 -4.82 1.85 -13.27
CA LEU A 182 -5.82 1.56 -14.27
C LEU A 182 -6.19 2.84 -14.99
N ALA A 183 -5.66 3.03 -16.20
CA ALA A 183 -6.07 4.16 -17.03
C ALA A 183 -7.59 4.08 -17.29
N PRO A 184 -8.33 5.21 -17.36
CA PRO A 184 -9.79 5.21 -17.51
C PRO A 184 -10.32 4.35 -18.66
N ALA A 185 -9.64 4.34 -19.81
CA ALA A 185 -10.01 3.51 -20.96
C ALA A 185 -9.63 2.02 -20.81
N ALA A 186 -8.75 1.68 -19.87
CA ALA A 186 -8.31 0.31 -19.61
C ALA A 186 -9.23 -0.43 -18.61
N ALA A 187 -10.03 0.30 -17.81
CA ALA A 187 -10.90 -0.26 -16.77
C ALA A 187 -11.80 -1.38 -17.35
N ALA A 188 -12.55 -1.10 -18.42
CA ALA A 188 -13.42 -2.06 -19.14
C ALA A 188 -12.74 -3.34 -19.65
N SER A 189 -11.41 -3.39 -19.67
CA SER A 189 -10.60 -4.51 -20.16
C SER A 189 -9.66 -5.09 -19.10
N THR A 190 -9.80 -4.64 -17.86
CA THR A 190 -9.01 -5.08 -16.72
C THR A 190 -9.74 -6.23 -16.05
N VAL A 191 -9.01 -7.31 -15.81
CA VAL A 191 -9.51 -8.41 -15.00
C VAL A 191 -9.05 -8.20 -13.57
N ILE A 192 -9.92 -8.41 -12.61
CA ILE A 192 -9.53 -8.45 -11.20
C ILE A 192 -9.71 -9.87 -10.66
N THR A 193 -8.91 -10.24 -9.66
CA THR A 193 -8.92 -11.54 -8.99
C THR A 193 -9.24 -11.40 -7.53
N THR A 194 -9.86 -12.40 -6.93
CA THR A 194 -10.04 -12.45 -5.47
C THR A 194 -8.68 -12.57 -4.77
N GLY A 195 -8.45 -11.70 -3.78
CA GLY A 195 -7.21 -11.58 -3.00
C GLY A 195 -7.27 -12.25 -1.62
N TRP A 196 -8.43 -12.81 -1.27
CA TRP A 196 -8.76 -13.43 0.02
C TRP A 196 -9.34 -14.84 -0.22
N PRO A 197 -9.06 -15.85 0.64
CA PRO A 197 -9.62 -17.19 0.47
C PRO A 197 -11.14 -17.18 0.64
N ASP A 198 -11.83 -17.96 -0.19
CA ASP A 198 -13.25 -18.31 -0.20
C ASP A 198 -14.17 -17.47 0.68
N GLY A 199 -15.03 -16.68 0.02
CA GLY A 199 -15.99 -15.84 0.71
C GLY A 199 -16.99 -15.19 -0.24
N ALA A 200 -17.88 -14.42 0.36
CA ALA A 200 -18.95 -13.76 -0.36
C ALA A 200 -18.60 -12.29 -0.63
N LEU A 201 -18.52 -11.89 -1.89
CA LEU A 201 -18.41 -10.48 -2.28
C LEU A 201 -19.76 -9.80 -2.07
N ILE A 202 -19.78 -8.77 -1.23
CA ILE A 202 -20.95 -7.91 -1.06
C ILE A 202 -20.94 -6.86 -2.16
N LEU A 203 -22.00 -6.85 -2.97
CA LEU A 203 -22.18 -5.93 -4.08
C LEU A 203 -23.16 -4.83 -3.69
N ARG A 204 -22.83 -3.58 -4.02
CA ARG A 204 -23.60 -2.38 -3.65
C ARG A 204 -23.97 -1.53 -4.86
N GLU A 205 -25.00 -0.69 -4.70
CA GLU A 205 -25.46 0.26 -5.72
C GLU A 205 -24.44 1.37 -6.03
N ALA A 206 -23.64 1.75 -5.02
CA ALA A 206 -22.64 2.82 -5.10
C ALA A 206 -21.39 2.45 -4.30
N PRO A 207 -20.23 3.08 -4.56
CA PRO A 207 -18.95 2.78 -3.89
C PRO A 207 -18.89 3.37 -2.47
N THR A 208 -19.80 2.93 -1.60
CA THR A 208 -19.83 3.32 -0.19
C THR A 208 -20.49 2.25 0.65
N THR A 209 -20.01 2.05 1.87
CA THR A 209 -20.58 1.11 2.84
C THR A 209 -22.02 1.47 3.23
N ALA A 210 -22.46 2.72 3.03
CA ALA A 210 -23.81 3.18 3.30
C ALA A 210 -24.82 2.82 2.19
N ALA A 211 -24.37 2.46 0.99
CA ALA A 211 -25.24 2.15 -0.14
C ALA A 211 -25.95 0.81 0.04
N ALA A 212 -27.12 0.65 -0.58
CA ALA A 212 -27.88 -0.59 -0.52
C ALA A 212 -27.09 -1.76 -1.12
N ILE A 213 -27.27 -2.95 -0.53
CA ILE A 213 -26.72 -4.20 -1.05
C ILE A 213 -27.61 -4.66 -2.21
N VAL A 214 -27.03 -4.82 -3.40
CA VAL A 214 -27.73 -5.32 -4.60
C VAL A 214 -27.55 -6.82 -4.80
N GLY A 215 -26.58 -7.42 -4.12
CA GLY A 215 -26.32 -8.83 -4.22
C GLY A 215 -25.14 -9.29 -3.39
N THR A 216 -25.02 -10.59 -3.29
CA THR A 216 -23.91 -11.28 -2.65
C THR A 216 -23.45 -12.35 -3.63
N LEU A 217 -22.15 -12.41 -3.91
CA LEU A 217 -21.59 -13.39 -4.83
C LEU A 217 -20.58 -14.26 -4.11
N ASP A 218 -20.87 -15.55 -3.99
CA ASP A 218 -19.88 -16.52 -3.55
C ASP A 218 -18.82 -16.68 -4.64
N VAL A 219 -17.57 -16.43 -4.28
CA VAL A 219 -16.45 -16.46 -5.21
C VAL A 219 -15.36 -17.39 -4.69
N ALA A 220 -14.84 -18.21 -5.60
CA ALA A 220 -13.62 -18.95 -5.36
C ALA A 220 -12.40 -18.02 -5.48
N ALA A 221 -11.28 -18.41 -4.85
CA ALA A 221 -9.98 -17.85 -5.16
C ALA A 221 -9.73 -17.81 -6.68
N ASP A 222 -9.14 -16.74 -7.19
CA ASP A 222 -8.82 -16.55 -8.61
C ASP A 222 -10.00 -16.35 -9.57
N THR A 223 -11.21 -16.15 -9.05
CA THR A 223 -12.37 -15.77 -9.87
C THR A 223 -12.12 -14.42 -10.52
N ARG A 224 -12.35 -14.36 -11.84
CA ARG A 224 -12.04 -13.22 -12.70
C ARG A 224 -13.29 -12.42 -13.02
N PHE A 225 -13.24 -11.10 -12.79
CA PHE A 225 -14.30 -10.17 -13.17
C PHE A 225 -13.82 -9.16 -14.20
N THR A 226 -14.70 -8.76 -15.11
CA THR A 226 -14.45 -7.56 -15.93
C THR A 226 -14.71 -6.36 -15.06
N LEU A 227 -13.69 -5.53 -14.89
CA LEU A 227 -13.80 -4.25 -14.22
C LEU A 227 -14.49 -3.25 -15.15
N LEU A 228 -15.44 -2.48 -14.64
CA LEU A 228 -16.13 -1.43 -15.38
C LEU A 228 -15.61 -0.06 -14.98
N GLU A 229 -15.45 0.16 -13.68
CA GLU A 229 -15.05 1.44 -13.09
C GLU A 229 -14.27 1.21 -11.78
N VAL A 230 -13.42 2.18 -11.44
CA VAL A 230 -12.69 2.25 -10.16
C VAL A 230 -13.11 3.52 -9.44
N HIS A 231 -13.48 3.39 -8.18
CA HIS A 231 -13.59 4.50 -7.26
C HIS A 231 -12.46 4.39 -6.24
N VAL A 232 -11.72 5.48 -6.08
CA VAL A 232 -10.57 5.55 -5.18
C VAL A 232 -10.58 6.86 -4.42
N GLY A 233 -10.30 6.80 -3.11
CA GLY A 233 -10.18 7.98 -2.27
C GLY A 233 -9.01 8.88 -2.65
N ALA A 234 -8.97 10.09 -2.09
CA ALA A 234 -7.89 11.03 -2.31
C ALA A 234 -6.55 10.50 -1.80
N GLU A 235 -5.47 10.77 -2.53
CA GLU A 235 -4.10 10.36 -2.21
C GLU A 235 -3.56 11.07 -0.98
N ASP A 236 -3.99 12.31 -0.77
CA ASP A 236 -3.68 13.20 0.35
C ASP A 236 -4.82 13.26 1.38
N SER A 237 -5.69 12.24 1.41
CA SER A 237 -6.79 12.16 2.38
C SER A 237 -6.30 12.40 3.81
N ARG A 238 -7.05 13.22 4.57
CA ARG A 238 -6.84 13.46 6.00
C ARG A 238 -7.69 12.54 6.88
N ALA A 239 -8.41 11.60 6.27
CA ALA A 239 -9.16 10.60 7.01
C ALA A 239 -8.20 9.56 7.60
N THR A 240 -8.46 9.16 8.85
CA THR A 240 -7.62 8.29 9.65
C THR A 240 -8.27 6.92 9.86
N GLY A 241 -7.46 5.94 10.26
CA GLY A 241 -7.91 4.57 10.52
C GLY A 241 -8.13 3.77 9.23
N SER A 242 -8.19 2.44 9.35
CA SER A 242 -8.25 1.60 8.14
C SER A 242 -9.59 1.70 7.41
N THR A 243 -10.65 2.20 8.07
CA THR A 243 -11.94 2.54 7.45
C THR A 243 -11.86 3.70 6.45
N ALA A 244 -10.76 4.46 6.45
CA ALA A 244 -10.50 5.52 5.48
C ALA A 244 -9.99 5.00 4.11
N TYR A 245 -9.67 3.71 4.01
CA TYR A 245 -9.32 3.08 2.73
C TYR A 245 -10.57 2.95 1.87
N ASP A 246 -10.67 3.81 0.88
CA ASP A 246 -11.81 3.96 -0.01
C ASP A 246 -11.41 3.45 -1.39
N LEU A 247 -11.44 2.13 -1.58
CA LEU A 247 -11.13 1.49 -2.86
C LEU A 247 -12.25 0.54 -3.23
N TRP A 248 -12.91 0.83 -4.34
CA TRP A 248 -14.05 0.07 -4.84
C TRP A 248 -13.92 -0.18 -6.33
N TYR A 249 -14.42 -1.35 -6.73
CA TYR A 249 -14.45 -1.77 -8.12
C TYR A 249 -15.89 -2.04 -8.54
N HIS A 250 -16.30 -1.41 -9.64
CA HIS A 250 -17.58 -1.70 -10.28
C HIS A 250 -17.39 -2.90 -11.21
N LEU A 251 -18.07 -3.99 -10.94
CA LEU A 251 -17.84 -5.27 -11.61
C LEU A 251 -18.97 -5.60 -12.55
N GLN A 252 -18.63 -6.08 -13.75
CA GLN A 252 -19.58 -6.83 -14.56
C GLN A 252 -19.74 -8.23 -13.97
N LEU A 253 -20.99 -8.59 -13.67
CA LEU A 253 -21.37 -9.89 -13.11
C LEU A 253 -21.92 -10.83 -14.20
N PRO A 254 -21.96 -12.15 -13.94
CA PRO A 254 -22.64 -13.10 -14.81
C PRO A 254 -24.10 -12.68 -15.09
N ALA A 255 -24.62 -13.03 -16.26
CA ALA A 255 -25.97 -12.68 -16.73
C ALA A 255 -26.24 -11.16 -16.96
N GLY A 256 -25.20 -10.33 -16.99
CA GLY A 256 -25.29 -8.94 -17.47
C GLY A 256 -25.56 -7.88 -16.40
N SER A 257 -25.74 -8.26 -15.14
CA SER A 257 -25.83 -7.31 -14.02
C SER A 257 -24.46 -6.74 -13.64
N SER A 258 -24.45 -5.69 -12.80
CA SER A 258 -23.22 -5.11 -12.26
C SER A 258 -23.40 -4.64 -10.83
N GLY A 259 -22.30 -4.43 -10.11
CA GLY A 259 -22.34 -3.92 -8.73
C GLY A 259 -20.97 -3.50 -8.23
N TRP A 260 -20.96 -2.59 -7.25
CA TRP A 260 -19.74 -2.11 -6.61
C TRP A 260 -19.31 -3.07 -5.50
N ALA A 261 -18.06 -3.53 -5.54
CA ALA A 261 -17.44 -4.32 -4.49
C ALA A 261 -16.30 -3.52 -3.86
N GLN A 262 -16.25 -3.49 -2.53
CA GLN A 262 -15.13 -2.91 -1.79
C GLN A 262 -13.91 -3.81 -1.98
N ALA A 263 -12.81 -3.27 -2.49
CA ALA A 263 -11.60 -4.01 -2.82
C ALA A 263 -10.57 -4.02 -1.68
N ALA A 264 -10.49 -2.92 -0.92
CA ALA A 264 -9.69 -2.81 0.31
C ALA A 264 -10.64 -2.77 1.51
N VAL A 265 -10.69 -3.84 2.29
CA VAL A 265 -11.67 -4.03 3.36
C VAL A 265 -10.99 -3.92 4.74
N PRO A 266 -11.45 -3.00 5.61
CA PRO A 266 -10.94 -2.86 6.97
C PRO A 266 -11.13 -4.14 7.80
N SER A 267 -10.20 -4.41 8.71
CA SER A 267 -10.29 -5.51 9.67
C SER A 267 -9.74 -5.15 11.03
N SER A 268 -10.34 -5.73 12.07
CA SER A 268 -9.91 -5.64 13.47
C SER A 268 -8.82 -6.66 13.84
N PHE A 269 -8.06 -7.19 12.86
CA PHE A 269 -6.89 -8.02 13.15
C PHE A 269 -5.88 -7.27 14.03
N GLU A 270 -5.61 -6.01 13.72
CA GLU A 270 -5.07 -5.02 14.65
C GLU A 270 -6.08 -3.89 14.87
N THR A 271 -5.95 -3.23 16.02
CA THR A 271 -6.77 -2.07 16.40
C THR A 271 -5.94 -0.95 17.02
N GLY A 272 -6.37 0.29 16.79
CA GLY A 272 -5.85 1.48 17.45
C GLY A 272 -6.27 1.56 18.93
N SER A 273 -5.73 2.55 19.65
CA SER A 273 -6.10 2.83 21.05
C SER A 273 -7.57 3.24 21.20
N ASP A 274 -8.18 3.76 20.13
CA ASP A 274 -9.61 4.07 20.00
C ASP A 274 -10.49 2.83 19.67
N ARG A 275 -9.87 1.64 19.56
CA ARG A 275 -10.48 0.36 19.13
C ARG A 275 -10.95 0.34 17.68
N ALA A 276 -10.61 1.34 16.87
CA ALA A 276 -10.90 1.32 15.45
C ALA A 276 -10.01 0.28 14.73
N PRO A 277 -10.52 -0.37 13.67
CA PRO A 277 -9.73 -1.22 12.79
C PRO A 277 -8.46 -0.52 12.28
N SER A 278 -7.35 -1.26 12.25
CA SER A 278 -6.05 -0.78 11.72
C SER A 278 -5.52 -1.60 10.54
N SER A 279 -6.03 -2.83 10.38
CA SER A 279 -5.64 -3.72 9.28
C SER A 279 -6.57 -3.59 8.07
N ILE A 280 -6.06 -3.99 6.90
CA ILE A 280 -6.77 -3.99 5.62
C ILE A 280 -6.49 -5.31 4.89
N TYR A 281 -7.56 -5.92 4.38
CA TYR A 281 -7.49 -7.07 3.49
C TYR A 281 -7.93 -6.69 2.08
N PHE A 282 -7.25 -7.26 1.08
CA PHE A 282 -7.66 -7.08 -0.31
C PHE A 282 -8.58 -8.22 -0.72
N THR A 283 -9.86 -7.90 -0.93
CA THR A 283 -10.82 -8.86 -1.49
C THR A 283 -10.63 -8.99 -3.00
N LEU A 284 -10.15 -7.94 -3.65
CA LEU A 284 -9.99 -7.84 -5.10
C LEU A 284 -8.67 -7.18 -5.45
N LEU A 285 -7.93 -7.79 -6.38
CA LEU A 285 -6.67 -7.27 -6.89
C LEU A 285 -6.73 -7.15 -8.42
N PRO A 286 -6.24 -6.06 -9.00
CA PRO A 286 -6.16 -5.92 -10.44
C PRO A 286 -5.08 -6.83 -11.02
N LEU A 287 -5.43 -7.52 -12.09
CA LEU A 287 -4.50 -8.25 -12.93
C LEU A 287 -3.99 -7.28 -14.00
N PRO A 288 -2.71 -6.85 -13.93
CA PRO A 288 -2.13 -6.11 -15.03
C PRO A 288 -2.16 -7.01 -16.28
N LYS A 289 -2.48 -6.43 -17.43
CA LYS A 289 -2.34 -7.15 -18.70
C LYS A 289 -0.87 -7.58 -18.87
N PRO A 290 -0.61 -8.81 -19.34
CA PRO A 290 0.75 -9.25 -19.65
C PRO A 290 1.42 -8.35 -20.70
#